data_AF-A0A7S3MAM7-F1
#
_entry.id   AF-A0A7S3MAM7-F1
#
_cell.length_a   1.000
_cell.length_b   1.000
_cell.length_c   1.000
_cell.angle_alpha   90.00
_cell.angle_beta   90.00
_cell.angle_gamma   90.00
#
_symmetry.space_group_name_H-M   'P 1'
#
loop_
_entity.id
_entity.type
_entity.pdbx_description
1 polymer ?
#
loop_
_entity_poly.entity_id
_entity_poly.type
_entity_poly.pdbx_seq_one_letter_code
_entity_poly.pdbx_strand_id
1 'polypeptide(L)'
;FNPAGAHPSGRIGESPSGMPNNLMPFVQQVAIGRRECLSVFGGDYDTPDGTGVRDYIHVDDLAEGHICALQKILTLDTGCIIHNLGSGNGASVLDMVKAFEKASGKPVPYKVND
;
A
#
# COMPACT_ATOMS: atom_id res chain seq x y z
N PHE A 1 3.19 -2.73 -8.34
CA PHE A 1 1.96 -2.42 -7.59
C PHE A 1 2.13 -2.89 -6.16
N ASN A 2 1.45 -2.24 -5.23
CA ASN A 2 1.66 -2.36 -3.80
C ASN A 2 0.29 -2.51 -3.11
N PRO A 3 -0.08 -3.73 -2.67
CA PRO A 3 -1.35 -3.94 -1.98
C PRO A 3 -1.39 -3.16 -0.67
N ALA A 4 -2.51 -2.49 -0.40
CA ALA A 4 -2.77 -1.73 0.80
C ALA A 4 -4.26 -1.79 1.17
N GLY A 5 -4.61 -1.32 2.37
CA GLY A 5 -5.98 -1.35 2.86
C GLY A 5 -6.29 -2.65 3.63
N ALA A 6 -7.58 -2.85 3.88
CA ALA A 6 -8.10 -3.94 4.70
C ALA A 6 -9.56 -4.19 4.33
N HIS A 7 -10.10 -5.33 4.75
CA HIS A 7 -11.52 -5.61 4.51
C HIS A 7 -12.40 -4.54 5.20
N PRO A 8 -13.48 -4.04 4.55
CA PRO A 8 -14.30 -2.92 5.04
C PRO A 8 -14.96 -3.17 6.39
N SER A 9 -15.10 -4.43 6.82
CA SER A 9 -15.59 -4.71 8.17
C SER A 9 -14.62 -4.29 9.28
N GLY A 10 -13.36 -3.95 8.96
CA GLY A 10 -12.32 -3.58 9.92
C GLY A 10 -11.86 -4.72 10.84
N ARG A 11 -12.19 -5.98 10.51
CA ARG A 11 -11.91 -7.16 11.36
C ARG A 11 -10.68 -7.95 10.92
N ILE A 12 -10.27 -7.79 9.66
CA ILE A 12 -9.11 -8.47 9.08
C ILE A 12 -8.33 -7.45 8.23
N GLY A 13 -7.01 -7.57 8.25
CA GLY A 13 -6.08 -6.70 7.54
C GLY A 13 -4.64 -7.19 7.77
N GLU A 14 -3.67 -6.49 7.18
CA GLU A 14 -2.25 -6.83 7.36
C GLU A 14 -1.85 -6.70 8.85
N SER A 15 -1.27 -7.76 9.42
CA SER A 15 -0.85 -7.80 10.83
C SER A 15 0.56 -8.40 10.93
N PRO A 16 1.61 -7.64 10.54
CA PRO A 16 2.96 -8.16 10.49
C PRO A 16 3.50 -8.42 11.90
N SER A 17 4.24 -9.52 12.05
CA SER A 17 5.00 -9.83 13.25
C SER A 17 6.25 -8.96 13.32
N GLY A 18 6.50 -8.30 14.45
CA GLY A 18 7.71 -7.49 14.65
C GLY A 18 7.69 -6.15 13.91
N MET A 19 8.83 -5.79 13.32
CA MET A 19 8.98 -4.53 12.58
C MET A 19 8.46 -4.68 11.15
N PRO A 20 7.48 -3.87 10.72
CA PRO A 20 7.05 -3.90 9.33
C PRO A 20 8.17 -3.42 8.40
N ASN A 21 8.31 -4.09 7.26
CA ASN A 21 9.19 -3.63 6.18
C ASN A 21 8.43 -2.80 5.13
N ASN A 22 7.10 -2.95 5.06
CA ASN A 22 6.23 -2.24 4.13
C ASN A 22 5.77 -0.90 4.72
N LEU A 23 5.51 0.08 3.83
CA LEU A 23 5.12 1.44 4.22
C LEU A 23 3.85 1.46 5.08
N MET A 24 2.75 0.85 4.60
CA MET A 24 1.43 1.07 5.18
C MET A 24 1.28 0.54 6.61
N PRO A 25 1.74 -0.68 6.96
CA PRO A 25 1.69 -1.11 8.36
C PRO A 25 2.60 -0.29 9.27
N PHE A 26 3.71 0.26 8.74
CA PHE A 26 4.57 1.14 9.53
C PHE A 26 3.86 2.47 9.82
N VAL A 27 3.26 3.10 8.81
CA VAL A 27 2.41 4.31 8.94
C VAL A 27 1.32 4.09 9.98
N GLN A 28 0.60 2.96 9.90
CA GLN A 28 -0.44 2.60 10.86
C GLN A 28 0.10 2.48 12.29
N GLN A 29 1.27 1.83 12.47
CA GLN A 29 1.89 1.68 13.78
C GLN A 29 2.34 3.03 14.37
N VAL A 30 2.75 3.99 13.55
CA VAL A 30 3.05 5.36 14.01
C VAL A 30 1.77 6.06 14.45
N ALA A 31 0.71 6.00 13.65
CA ALA A 31 -0.56 6.69 13.94
C ALA A 31 -1.23 6.20 15.24
N ILE A 32 -1.07 4.92 15.60
CA ILE A 32 -1.57 4.36 16.86
C ILE A 32 -0.59 4.53 18.03
N GLY A 33 0.54 5.19 17.83
CA GLY A 33 1.55 5.46 18.87
C GLY A 33 2.44 4.27 19.23
N ARG A 34 2.42 3.18 18.44
CA ARG A 34 3.34 2.05 18.64
C ARG A 34 4.77 2.38 18.20
N ARG A 35 4.94 3.41 17.36
CA ARG A 35 6.23 3.93 16.89
C ARG A 35 6.23 5.45 16.94
N GLU A 36 7.38 6.04 17.21
CA GLU A 36 7.51 7.50 17.34
C GLU A 36 7.38 8.23 16.00
N CYS A 37 8.03 7.73 14.94
CA CYS A 37 7.97 8.33 13.62
C CYS A 37 8.25 7.30 12.51
N LEU A 38 7.82 7.62 11.30
CA LEU A 38 8.16 6.92 10.07
C LEU A 38 9.57 7.36 9.60
N SER A 39 10.41 6.42 9.21
CA SER A 39 11.62 6.72 8.42
C SER A 39 11.27 6.67 6.94
N VAL A 40 11.40 7.79 6.25
CA VAL A 40 11.23 7.91 4.80
C VAL A 40 12.60 7.72 4.16
N PHE A 41 12.73 6.68 3.34
CA PHE A 41 13.99 6.33 2.68
C PHE A 41 14.13 7.06 1.34
N GLY A 42 15.02 8.05 1.32
CA GLY A 42 15.28 8.92 0.16
C GLY A 42 14.29 10.07 0.03
N GLY A 43 14.85 11.25 -0.25
CA GLY A 43 14.13 12.50 -0.50
C GLY A 43 14.61 13.23 -1.76
N ASP A 44 15.39 12.57 -2.60
CA ASP A 44 16.09 13.12 -3.75
C ASP A 44 15.82 12.35 -5.05
N TYR A 45 14.80 11.48 -5.08
CA TYR A 45 14.37 10.83 -6.31
C TYR A 45 13.82 11.87 -7.31
N ASP A 46 13.90 11.56 -8.61
CA ASP A 46 13.24 12.33 -9.66
C ASP A 46 11.72 12.04 -9.66
N THR A 47 11.05 12.46 -8.59
CA THR A 47 9.62 12.37 -8.34
C THR A 47 9.09 13.72 -7.83
N PRO A 48 7.77 14.00 -7.92
CA PRO A 48 7.24 15.34 -7.62
C PRO A 48 7.57 15.90 -6.23
N ASP A 49 7.82 15.05 -5.24
CA ASP A 49 8.18 15.43 -3.87
C ASP A 49 9.49 14.82 -3.37
N GLY A 50 10.29 14.24 -4.27
CA GLY A 50 11.57 13.60 -3.95
C GLY A 50 11.46 12.21 -3.30
N THR A 51 10.26 11.76 -2.90
CA THR A 51 10.06 10.45 -2.26
C THR A 51 9.60 9.38 -3.25
N GLY A 52 9.80 8.11 -2.90
CA GLY A 52 9.47 6.99 -3.77
C GLY A 52 7.99 6.93 -4.16
N VAL A 53 7.71 6.87 -5.46
CA VAL A 53 6.33 6.71 -6.00
C VAL A 53 6.02 5.23 -6.24
N ARG A 54 4.85 4.77 -5.80
CA ARG A 54 4.35 3.41 -6.04
C ARG A 54 2.87 3.47 -6.39
N ASP A 55 2.43 2.47 -7.15
CA ASP A 55 1.01 2.28 -7.42
C ASP A 55 0.39 1.41 -6.31
N TYR A 56 -0.45 2.01 -5.49
CA TYR A 56 -1.15 1.34 -4.39
C TYR A 56 -2.52 0.85 -4.84
N ILE A 57 -2.80 -0.44 -4.65
CA ILE A 57 -4.08 -1.09 -4.96
C ILE A 57 -4.77 -1.52 -3.67
N HIS A 58 -6.09 -1.36 -3.58
CA HIS A 58 -6.85 -1.87 -2.44
C HIS A 58 -6.81 -3.40 -2.42
N VAL A 59 -6.58 -4.00 -1.26
CA VAL A 59 -6.41 -5.46 -1.13
C VAL A 59 -7.66 -6.24 -1.58
N ASP A 60 -8.86 -5.68 -1.41
CA ASP A 60 -10.10 -6.30 -1.89
C ASP A 60 -10.19 -6.31 -3.43
N ASP A 61 -9.75 -5.24 -4.12
CA ASP A 61 -9.71 -5.21 -5.59
C ASP A 61 -8.74 -6.27 -6.12
N LEU A 62 -7.59 -6.44 -5.44
CA LEU A 62 -6.64 -7.49 -5.78
C LEU A 62 -7.24 -8.88 -5.56
N ALA A 63 -8.00 -9.09 -4.48
CA ALA A 63 -8.70 -10.35 -4.23
C ALA A 63 -9.77 -10.64 -5.29
N GLU A 64 -10.56 -9.64 -5.69
CA GLU A 64 -11.54 -9.77 -6.78
C GLU A 64 -10.85 -10.07 -8.13
N GLY A 65 -9.66 -9.50 -8.36
CA GLY A 65 -8.82 -9.83 -9.51
C GLY A 65 -8.49 -11.32 -9.60
N HIS A 66 -8.32 -12.02 -8.49
CA HIS A 66 -8.11 -13.47 -8.48
C HIS A 66 -9.37 -14.24 -8.89
N ILE A 67 -10.57 -13.79 -8.49
CA ILE A 67 -11.84 -14.38 -8.92
C ILE A 67 -12.02 -14.22 -10.44
N CYS A 68 -11.72 -13.03 -10.96
CA CYS A 68 -11.74 -12.76 -12.40
C CYS A 68 -10.75 -13.67 -13.16
N ALA A 69 -9.53 -13.84 -12.62
CA ALA A 69 -8.54 -14.74 -13.21
C ALA A 69 -9.02 -16.19 -13.25
N LEU A 70 -9.64 -16.69 -12.18
CA LEU A 70 -10.23 -18.03 -12.15
C LEU A 70 -11.32 -18.19 -13.20
N GLN A 71 -12.28 -17.25 -13.25
CA GLN A 71 -13.35 -17.26 -14.26
C GLN A 71 -12.78 -17.26 -15.68
N LYS A 72 -11.70 -16.49 -15.92
CA LYS A 72 -11.05 -16.47 -17.23
C LYS A 72 -10.43 -17.82 -17.57
N ILE A 73 -9.68 -18.43 -16.64
CA ILE A 73 -9.01 -19.72 -16.87
C ILE A 73 -10.01 -20.83 -17.20
N LEU A 74 -11.20 -20.82 -16.60
CA LEU A 74 -12.26 -21.79 -16.90
C LEU A 74 -12.79 -21.71 -18.35
N THR A 75 -12.53 -20.61 -19.06
CA THR A 75 -12.94 -20.40 -20.45
C THR A 75 -11.80 -20.53 -21.46
N LEU A 76 -10.58 -20.84 -20.99
CA LEU A 76 -9.41 -21.00 -21.85
C LEU A 76 -9.22 -22.48 -22.20
N ASP A 77 -9.00 -22.76 -23.48
CA ASP A 77 -8.73 -24.13 -23.94
C ASP A 77 -7.34 -24.62 -23.50
N THR A 78 -6.31 -23.79 -23.62
CA THR A 78 -4.96 -23.95 -23.05
C THR A 78 -4.21 -22.61 -23.10
N GLY A 79 -3.28 -22.37 -22.19
CA GLY A 79 -2.37 -21.21 -22.29
C GLY A 79 -1.86 -20.66 -20.97
N CYS A 80 -0.97 -19.67 -21.08
CA CYS A 80 -0.48 -18.85 -19.97
C CYS A 80 -0.82 -17.39 -20.28
N ILE A 81 -1.44 -16.70 -19.32
CA ILE A 81 -1.76 -15.27 -19.43
C ILE A 81 -1.15 -14.56 -18.23
N ILE A 82 -0.49 -13.44 -18.49
CA ILE A 82 0.15 -12.61 -17.49
C ILE A 82 -0.58 -11.27 -17.44
N HIS A 83 -1.00 -10.86 -16.25
CA HIS A 83 -1.67 -9.59 -16.02
C HIS A 83 -1.01 -8.81 -14.89
N ASN A 84 -0.92 -7.50 -15.08
CA ASN A 84 -0.66 -6.56 -14.01
C ASN A 84 -1.99 -6.26 -13.30
N LEU A 85 -1.99 -6.29 -11.96
CA LEU A 85 -3.13 -5.85 -11.15
C LEU A 85 -2.71 -4.65 -10.32
N GLY A 86 -3.27 -3.50 -10.67
CA GLY A 86 -3.19 -2.29 -9.86
C GLY A 86 -3.95 -1.12 -10.45
N SER A 87 -3.81 0.04 -9.82
CA SER A 87 -4.73 1.15 -10.05
C SER A 87 -4.40 1.98 -11.30
N GLY A 88 -3.15 1.91 -11.78
CA GLY A 88 -2.61 2.79 -12.80
C GLY A 88 -2.16 4.16 -12.28
N ASN A 89 -2.34 4.43 -10.98
CA ASN A 89 -2.07 5.73 -10.37
C ASN A 89 -0.94 5.61 -9.34
N GLY A 90 0.13 6.37 -9.55
CA GLY A 90 1.23 6.46 -8.59
C GLY A 90 0.93 7.44 -7.46
N ALA A 91 1.28 7.07 -6.23
CA ALA A 91 1.32 7.95 -5.08
C ALA A 91 2.71 7.90 -4.43
N SER A 92 3.21 9.05 -3.99
CA SER A 92 4.48 9.13 -3.26
C SER A 92 4.36 8.58 -1.84
N VAL A 93 5.47 8.47 -1.12
CA VAL A 93 5.44 8.14 0.32
C VAL A 93 4.66 9.20 1.09
N LEU A 94 4.89 10.48 0.80
CA LEU A 94 4.23 11.58 1.52
C LEU A 94 2.75 11.71 1.15
N ASP A 95 2.36 11.35 -0.07
CA ASP A 95 0.95 11.26 -0.46
C ASP A 95 0.21 10.24 0.42
N MET A 96 0.81 9.07 0.62
CA MET A 96 0.24 8.03 1.48
C MET A 96 0.19 8.44 2.95
N VAL A 97 1.21 9.13 3.45
CA VAL A 97 1.20 9.71 4.81
C VAL A 97 0.05 10.69 4.96
N LYS A 98 -0.08 11.68 4.06
CA LYS A 98 -1.15 12.69 4.09
C LYS A 98 -2.54 12.05 3.99
N ALA A 99 -2.70 11.07 3.11
CA ALA A 99 -3.96 10.34 2.95
C ALA A 99 -4.35 9.60 4.24
N PHE A 100 -3.38 8.97 4.92
CA PHE A 100 -3.61 8.27 6.17
C PHE A 100 -3.92 9.23 7.33
N GLU A 101 -3.21 10.35 7.44
CA GLU A 101 -3.51 11.38 8.46
C GLU A 101 -4.94 11.90 8.30
N LYS A 102 -5.35 12.19 7.05
CA LYS A 102 -6.73 12.60 6.74
C LYS A 102 -7.76 11.55 7.13
N ALA A 103 -7.50 10.27 6.83
CA ALA A 103 -8.43 9.17 7.11
C ALA A 103 -8.54 8.85 8.60
N SER A 104 -7.42 8.90 9.33
CA SER A 104 -7.35 8.53 10.74
C SER A 104 -7.63 9.68 11.70
N GLY A 105 -7.48 10.93 11.25
CA GLY A 105 -7.47 12.10 12.12
C GLY A 105 -6.30 12.11 13.11
N LYS A 106 -5.23 11.34 12.85
CA LYS A 106 -4.03 11.23 13.68
C LYS A 106 -2.82 11.73 12.91
N PRO A 107 -1.89 12.46 13.54
CA PRO A 107 -0.63 12.82 12.91
C PRO A 107 0.23 11.57 12.69
N VAL A 108 1.03 11.59 11.63
CA VAL A 108 2.05 10.58 11.33
C VAL A 108 3.38 11.30 11.18
N PRO A 109 4.12 11.53 12.28
CA PRO A 109 5.44 12.12 12.23
C PRO A 109 6.38 11.28 11.37
N TYR A 110 7.23 11.94 10.58
CA TYR A 110 8.22 11.26 9.75
C TYR A 110 9.55 12.01 9.73
N LYS A 111 10.61 11.29 9.36
CA LYS A 111 11.95 11.83 9.09
C LYS A 111 12.44 11.30 7.76
N VAL A 112 12.92 12.18 6.90
CA VAL A 112 13.60 11.79 5.67
C VAL A 112 15.05 11.47 6.03
N ASN A 113 15.49 10.28 5.65
CA ASN A 113 16.87 9.83 5.83
C ASN A 113 17.51 9.70 4.45
N ASP A 114 18.67 10.32 4.31
CA ASP A 114 19.56 10.25 3.14
C ASP A 114 20.66 9.19 3.36
#